data_AF-A0A5K1V0S7-F1
#
_entry.id   AF-A0A5K1V0S7-F1
#
_cell.length_a   1.000
_cell.length_b   1.000
_cell.length_c   1.000
_cell.angle_alpha   90.00
_cell.angle_beta   90.00
_cell.angle_gamma   90.00
#
_symmetry.space_group_name_H-M   'P 1'
#
loop_
_entity.id
_entity.type
_entity.pdbx_description
1 polymer ?
#
loop_
_entity_poly.entity_id
_entity_poly.type
_entity_poly.pdbx_seq_one_letter_code
_entity_poly.pdbx_strand_id
1 'polypeptide(L)' 'MGYHRRSVVETAMFRIKTLLGGHLSLRNYDAQVGEAMAMVKALNRMTLLAMPTSVRLV' A
#
# COMPACT_ATOMS: atom_id res chain seq x y z
N MET A 1 -12.45 -9.41 -17.49
CA MET A 1 -12.87 -8.52 -16.37
C MET A 1 -12.14 -8.88 -15.08
N GLY A 2 -10.85 -8.54 -14.96
CA GLY A 2 -10.01 -8.94 -13.81
C GLY A 2 -8.60 -8.33 -13.84
N TYR A 3 -8.12 -7.97 -15.03
CA TYR A 3 -6.86 -7.27 -15.25
C TYR A 3 -6.72 -5.97 -14.45
N HIS A 4 -7.82 -5.19 -14.33
CA HIS A 4 -7.79 -3.95 -13.56
C HIS A 4 -7.49 -4.19 -12.07
N ARG A 5 -8.19 -5.15 -11.44
CA ARG A 5 -7.96 -5.49 -10.02
C ARG A 5 -6.56 -6.06 -9.80
N ARG A 6 -6.09 -6.91 -10.72
CA ARG A 6 -4.74 -7.47 -10.67
C ARG A 6 -3.68 -6.36 -10.77
N SER A 7 -3.81 -5.45 -11.73
CA SER A 7 -2.89 -4.32 -11.91
C SER A 7 -2.83 -3.41 -10.68
N VAL A 8 -3.96 -3.17 -10.01
CA VAL A 8 -4.00 -2.39 -8.75
C VAL A 8 -3.22 -3.11 -7.64
N VAL A 9 -3.44 -4.42 -7.47
CA VAL A 9 -2.72 -5.22 -6.47
C VAL A 9 -1.22 -5.29 -6.77
N GLU A 10 -0.84 -5.51 -8.02
CA GLU A 10 0.55 -5.52 -8.47
C GLU A 10 1.24 -4.19 -8.19
N THR A 11 0.57 -3.07 -8.49
CA THR A 11 1.08 -1.72 -8.20
C THR A 11 1.23 -1.47 -6.69
N ALA A 12 0.24 -1.88 -5.89
CA ALA A 12 0.31 -1.75 -4.44
C ALA A 12 1.46 -2.57 -3.84
N MET A 13 1.60 -3.83 -4.26
CA MET A 13 2.67 -4.72 -3.81
C MET A 13 4.05 -4.24 -4.25
N PHE A 14 4.19 -3.70 -5.46
CA PHE A 14 5.42 -3.06 -5.91
C PHE A 14 5.82 -1.93 -4.95
N ARG A 15 4.89 -1.02 -4.62
CA ARG A 15 5.16 0.09 -3.70
C ARG A 15 5.50 -0.37 -2.28
N ILE A 16 4.81 -1.39 -1.75
CA ILE A 16 5.15 -1.97 -0.44
C ILE A 16 6.61 -2.48 -0.46
N LYS A 17 6.97 -3.29 -1.47
CA LYS A 17 8.32 -3.84 -1.60
C LYS A 17 9.40 -2.75 -1.72
N THR A 18 9.14 -1.71 -2.50
CA THR A 18 10.10 -0.62 -2.73
C THR A 18 10.27 0.29 -1.51
N LEU A 19 9.18 0.63 -0.81
CA LEU A 19 9.21 1.67 0.23
C LEU A 19 9.32 1.10 1.65
N LEU A 20 8.75 -0.07 1.90
CA LEU A 20 8.58 -0.65 3.24
C LEU A 20 9.35 -1.97 3.40
N GLY A 21 9.99 -2.44 2.33
CA GLY A 21 10.70 -3.72 2.29
C GLY A 21 9.81 -4.86 1.75
N GLY A 22 10.46 -5.94 1.32
CA GLY A 22 9.80 -7.06 0.64
C GLY A 22 9.47 -8.27 1.50
N HIS A 23 9.56 -8.15 2.83
CA HIS A 23 9.48 -9.27 3.77
C HIS A 23 8.80 -8.87 5.09
N LEU A 24 8.19 -9.84 5.78
CA LEU A 24 7.60 -9.67 7.13
C LEU A 24 8.62 -10.10 8.19
N SER A 25 9.15 -9.17 8.96
CA SER A 25 10.27 -9.42 9.86
C SER A 25 9.87 -10.12 11.17
N LEU A 26 8.58 -10.07 11.53
CA LEU A 26 8.10 -10.66 12.78
C LEU A 26 7.91 -12.18 12.64
N ARG A 27 8.18 -12.92 13.72
CA ARG A 27 8.24 -14.40 13.69
C ARG A 27 6.92 -15.10 13.98
N ASN A 28 5.98 -14.43 14.64
CA ASN A 28 4.68 -15.01 14.98
C ASN A 28 3.62 -14.53 13.97
N TYR A 29 2.70 -15.42 13.62
CA TYR A 29 1.71 -15.18 12.57
C TYR A 29 0.86 -13.93 12.84
N ASP A 30 0.34 -13.77 14.06
CA ASP A 30 -0.51 -12.63 14.40
C ASP A 30 0.25 -11.30 14.29
N ALA A 31 1.53 -11.28 14.68
CA ALA A 31 2.38 -10.12 14.48
C ALA A 31 2.71 -9.88 13.01
N GLN A 32 2.88 -10.93 12.19
CA GLN A 32 3.02 -10.79 10.74
C GLN A 32 1.78 -10.16 10.11
N VAL A 33 0.58 -10.55 10.54
CA VAL A 33 -0.68 -9.94 10.13
C VAL A 33 -0.72 -8.47 10.54
N GLY A 34 -0.33 -8.15 11.78
CA GLY A 34 -0.23 -6.79 12.28
C GLY A 34 0.77 -5.93 11.51
N GLU A 35 1.95 -6.48 11.19
CA GLU A 35 3.00 -5.85 10.39
C GLU A 35 2.49 -5.52 8.98
N ALA A 36 1.86 -6.49 8.31
CA ALA A 36 1.24 -6.30 7.00
C ALA A 36 0.15 -5.20 7.03
N MET A 37 -0.71 -5.20 8.05
CA MET A 37 -1.74 -4.19 8.20
C MET A 37 -1.17 -2.78 8.44
N ALA A 38 -0.11 -2.69 9.24
CA ALA A 38 0.60 -1.43 9.49
C ALA A 38 1.24 -0.89 8.19
N MET A 39 1.87 -1.75 7.40
CA MET A 39 2.44 -1.37 6.10
C MET A 39 1.39 -0.83 5.13
N VAL A 40 0.25 -1.50 5.00
CA VAL A 40 -0.86 -1.03 4.14
C VAL A 40 -1.41 0.31 4.64
N LYS A 41 -1.57 0.47 5.95
CA LYS A 41 -2.04 1.73 6.55
C LYS A 41 -1.07 2.88 6.30
N ALA A 42 0.23 2.63 6.44
CA ALA A 42 1.27 3.61 6.13
C ALA A 42 1.24 4.01 4.65
N LEU A 43 1.19 3.04 3.73
CA LEU A 43 1.11 3.30 2.29
C LEU A 43 -0.12 4.11 1.90
N ASN A 44 -1.29 3.79 2.48
CA ASN A 44 -2.52 4.55 2.25
C ASN A 44 -2.39 5.99 2.75
N ARG A 45 -1.75 6.20 3.91
CA ARG A 45 -1.53 7.55 4.44
C ARG A 45 -0.59 8.37 3.55
N MET A 46 0.49 7.77 3.07
CA MET A 46 1.41 8.41 2.12
C MET A 46 0.70 8.78 0.83
N THR A 47 -0.12 7.87 0.30
CA THR A 47 -0.89 8.10 -0.93
C THR A 47 -1.85 9.28 -0.76
N LEU A 48 -2.57 9.35 0.36
CA LEU A 48 -3.46 10.47 0.66
C LEU A 48 -2.71 11.81 0.76
N LEU A 49 -1.56 11.83 1.42
CA LEU A 49 -0.76 13.04 1.59
C LEU A 49 -0.12 13.54 0.29
N ALA A 50 0.18 12.62 -0.65
CA ALA A 50 0.76 12.95 -1.95
C ALA A 50 -0.28 13.27 -3.03
N MET A 51 -1.59 13.14 -2.75
CA MET A 51 -2.63 13.43 -3.71
C MET A 51 -2.88 14.94 -3.82
N PRO A 52 -2.71 15.56 -5.00
CA PRO A 52 -3.05 16.97 -5.18
C PRO A 52 -4.57 17.16 -5.10
N THR A 53 -5.00 18.28 -4.53
CA THR A 53 -6.42 18.66 -4.53
C THR A 53 -6.78 19.16 -5.93
N SER A 54 -7.59 18.40 -6.67
CA SER A 54 -8.13 18.87 -7.95
C SER A 54 -9.22 19.89 -7.69
N VAL A 55 -8.96 21.14 -8.04
CA VAL A 55 -9.95 22.22 -8.01
C VAL A 55 -10.46 22.42 -9.43
N ARG A 56 -11.77 22.31 -9.62
CA ARG A 56 -12.41 22.71 -10.88
C ARG A 56 -12.35 24.24 -10.94
N LEU A 57 -11.59 24.76 -11.89
CA LEU A 57 -11.67 26.17 -12.24
C LEU A 57 -12.99 26.40 -13.00
N VAL A 58 -13.84 27.25 -12.44
CA VAL A 58 -15.06 27.75 -13.06
C VAL A 58 -14.81 29.14 -13.63
#